data_AF-A0A3N7GE87-F1
#
_entry.id   AF-A0A3N7GE87-F1
#
_cell.length_a   1.000
_cell.length_b   1.000
_cell.length_c   1.000
_cell.angle_alpha   90.00
_cell.angle_beta   90.00
_cell.angle_gamma   90.00
#
_symmetry.space_group_name_H-M   'P 1'
#
loop_
_entity.id
_entity.type
_entity.pdbx_description
1 polymer ?
#
loop_
_entity_poly.entity_id
_entity_poly.type
_entity_poly.pdbx_seq_one_letter_code
_entity_poly.pdbx_strand_id
1 'polypeptide(L)'
;FQFMTQTTGFCKENYALPPIRCEEWLGWIYITLDKDRPGVAAALGPLEKLIAPYEMENYVECFRETHVWDTNWKVLAENFMESYHLPVCHAATVGGHSRLEEMECPPGLEAFNYHWITKEASLPMGNAHPDNRRLEGRWRKTTALITLYPSHLITLTPGYFWYLSLHPKGTGQVSIVFGGGLSPEFMADPRAEEYVATLKGLLDEVNAEDRGCTEKVFRGLSADAARAGHLSYLERPIHDFMRYIAERTGGYRRAFAVAAE
;
A
#
# COMPACT_ATOMS: atom_id res chain seq x y z
N PHE A 1 38.75 -14.04 -9.05
CA PHE A 1 39.90 -13.23 -8.57
C PHE A 1 41.23 -13.99 -8.50
N GLN A 2 41.28 -15.32 -8.68
CA GLN A 2 42.50 -16.13 -8.50
C GLN A 2 43.70 -15.75 -9.40
N PHE A 3 43.46 -15.11 -10.56
CA PHE A 3 44.50 -14.66 -11.49
C PHE A 3 44.90 -13.18 -11.36
N MET A 4 44.17 -12.39 -10.56
CA MET A 4 44.40 -10.94 -10.41
C MET A 4 45.44 -10.61 -9.34
N THR A 5 45.82 -11.58 -8.51
CA THR A 5 46.81 -11.42 -7.43
C THR A 5 48.21 -11.08 -7.94
N GLN A 6 48.51 -11.41 -9.21
CA GLN A 6 49.76 -11.07 -9.88
C GLN A 6 49.72 -9.68 -10.56
N THR A 7 48.56 -9.02 -10.60
CA THR A 7 48.41 -7.69 -11.21
C THR A 7 48.82 -6.61 -10.20
N THR A 8 49.97 -5.99 -10.43
CA THR A 8 50.45 -4.87 -9.61
C THR A 8 49.40 -3.75 -9.52
N GLY A 9 49.13 -3.26 -8.31
CA GLY A 9 48.17 -2.18 -8.06
C GLY A 9 46.71 -2.63 -8.01
N PHE A 10 46.41 -3.92 -8.17
CA PHE A 10 45.07 -4.45 -7.95
C PHE A 10 44.77 -4.59 -6.45
N CYS A 11 43.80 -3.83 -5.96
CA CYS A 11 43.26 -3.90 -4.60
C CYS A 11 41.78 -4.27 -4.70
N LYS A 12 41.41 -5.49 -4.27
CA LYS A 12 40.07 -6.07 -4.45
C LYS A 12 38.98 -5.19 -3.82
N GLU A 13 39.32 -4.55 -2.72
CA GLU A 13 38.47 -3.68 -1.92
C GLU A 13 37.97 -2.48 -2.72
N ASN A 14 38.76 -1.99 -3.70
CA ASN A 14 38.38 -0.88 -4.58
C ASN A 14 37.33 -1.27 -5.65
N TYR A 15 37.03 -2.56 -5.79
CA TYR A 15 36.09 -3.10 -6.77
C TYR A 15 34.90 -3.81 -6.12
N ALA A 16 34.67 -3.58 -4.82
CA ALA A 16 33.47 -4.07 -4.15
C ALA A 16 32.22 -3.42 -4.77
N LEU A 17 31.12 -4.18 -4.83
CA LEU A 17 29.83 -3.61 -5.20
C LEU A 17 29.43 -2.53 -4.17
N PRO A 18 28.87 -1.39 -4.60
CA PRO A 18 28.36 -0.39 -3.68
C PRO A 18 27.32 -1.02 -2.74
N PRO A 19 27.46 -0.87 -1.40
CA PRO A 19 26.47 -1.38 -0.47
C PRO A 19 25.19 -0.56 -0.56
N ILE A 20 24.05 -1.24 -0.59
CA ILE A 20 22.72 -0.63 -0.45
C ILE A 20 22.21 -0.96 0.95
N ARG A 21 21.77 0.05 1.70
CA ARG A 21 21.19 -0.15 3.03
C ARG A 21 19.85 -0.87 2.89
N CYS A 22 19.69 -1.95 3.63
CA CYS A 22 18.56 -2.86 3.59
C CYS A 22 18.07 -3.11 5.01
N GLU A 23 16.75 -3.07 5.23
CA GLU A 23 16.11 -3.30 6.52
C GLU A 23 14.86 -4.16 6.33
N GLU A 24 14.60 -5.03 7.30
CA GLU A 24 13.33 -5.74 7.42
C GLU A 24 12.39 -4.96 8.35
N TRP A 25 11.11 -4.86 7.99
CA TRP A 25 10.06 -4.29 8.83
C TRP A 25 8.75 -5.07 8.64
N LEU A 26 8.30 -5.74 9.71
CA LEU A 26 7.06 -6.55 9.73
C LEU A 26 6.93 -7.50 8.51
N GLY A 27 8.00 -8.21 8.17
CA GLY A 27 8.07 -9.12 7.02
C GLY A 27 8.38 -8.46 5.66
N TRP A 28 8.40 -7.13 5.58
CA TRP A 28 8.77 -6.41 4.36
C TRP A 28 10.27 -6.09 4.30
N ILE A 29 10.83 -6.10 3.09
CA ILE A 29 12.20 -5.69 2.84
C ILE A 29 12.23 -4.31 2.21
N TYR A 30 12.86 -3.35 2.89
CA TYR A 30 13.08 -2.00 2.40
C TYR A 30 14.54 -1.78 2.06
N ILE A 31 14.77 -1.04 0.97
CA ILE A 31 16.09 -0.57 0.59
C ILE A 31 16.10 0.96 0.48
N THR A 32 17.26 1.56 0.74
CA THR A 32 17.47 3.00 0.50
C THR A 32 18.86 3.25 -0.06
N LEU A 33 18.94 4.17 -1.01
CA LEU A 33 20.21 4.72 -1.52
C LEU A 33 20.72 5.87 -0.64
N ASP A 34 19.84 6.43 0.20
CA ASP A 34 20.17 7.44 1.20
C ASP A 34 20.72 6.76 2.46
N LYS A 35 21.96 7.08 2.81
CA LYS A 35 22.71 6.52 3.93
C LYS A 35 22.35 7.14 5.27
N ASP A 36 21.83 8.38 5.25
CA ASP A 36 21.57 9.18 6.43
C ASP A 36 20.08 9.15 6.83
N ARG A 37 19.26 8.46 6.03
CA ARG A 37 17.84 8.28 6.31
C ARG A 37 17.62 7.49 7.62
N PRO A 38 16.65 7.89 8.47
CA PRO A 38 16.25 7.09 9.63
C PRO A 38 15.86 5.66 9.25
N GLY A 39 16.01 4.74 10.20
CA GLY A 39 15.56 3.36 10.03
C GLY A 39 14.06 3.26 9.79
N VAL A 40 13.64 2.31 8.96
CA VAL A 40 12.22 2.15 8.59
C VAL A 40 11.32 1.93 9.81
N ALA A 41 11.75 1.13 10.79
CA ALA A 41 11.00 0.90 12.03
C ALA A 41 10.85 2.19 12.86
N ALA A 42 11.87 3.06 12.88
CA ALA A 42 11.77 4.35 13.56
C ALA A 42 10.78 5.29 12.86
N ALA A 43 10.79 5.31 11.52
CA ALA A 43 9.88 6.14 10.72
C ALA A 43 8.42 5.66 10.75
N LEU A 44 8.21 4.33 10.89
CA LEU A 44 6.89 3.69 10.87
C LEU A 44 6.40 3.23 12.25
N GLY A 45 7.13 3.53 13.33
CA GLY A 45 6.76 3.13 14.69
C GLY A 45 5.34 3.50 15.13
N PRO A 46 4.79 4.69 14.77
CA PRO A 46 3.38 4.99 15.03
C PRO A 46 2.41 4.06 14.29
N LEU A 47 2.71 3.70 13.04
CA LEU A 47 1.89 2.77 12.27
C LEU A 47 1.93 1.36 12.88
N GLU A 48 3.12 0.88 13.24
CA GLU A 48 3.32 -0.42 13.87
C GLU A 48 2.41 -0.58 15.09
N LYS A 49 2.28 0.46 15.93
CA LYS A 49 1.35 0.48 17.07
C LYS A 49 -0.12 0.43 16.65
N LEU A 50 -0.50 1.09 15.56
CA LEU A 50 -1.89 1.11 15.07
C LEU A 50 -2.35 -0.26 14.55
N ILE A 51 -1.44 -1.03 13.95
CA ILE A 51 -1.75 -2.32 13.33
C ILE A 51 -1.22 -3.52 14.12
N ALA A 52 -0.60 -3.30 15.28
CA ALA A 52 -0.04 -4.35 16.12
C ALA A 52 -1.00 -5.54 16.36
N PRO A 53 -2.32 -5.36 16.58
CA PRO A 53 -3.24 -6.48 16.78
C PRO A 53 -3.34 -7.45 15.58
N TYR A 54 -2.99 -7.01 14.38
CA TYR A 54 -3.01 -7.85 13.19
C TYR A 54 -1.78 -8.76 13.13
N GLU A 55 -0.65 -8.38 13.75
CA GLU A 55 0.63 -9.10 13.66
C GLU A 55 0.93 -9.52 12.20
N MET A 56 0.95 -8.52 11.32
CA MET A 56 0.99 -8.68 9.87
C MET A 56 2.20 -9.46 9.37
N GLU A 57 3.29 -9.49 10.14
CA GLU A 57 4.50 -10.27 9.86
C GLU A 57 4.23 -11.79 9.79
N ASN A 58 3.10 -12.23 10.33
CA ASN A 58 2.68 -13.64 10.31
C ASN A 58 1.75 -13.99 9.13
N TYR A 59 1.41 -13.03 8.26
CA TYR A 59 0.61 -13.29 7.06
C TYR A 59 1.47 -13.96 6.00
N VAL A 60 0.85 -14.80 5.16
CA VAL A 60 1.55 -15.59 4.15
C VAL A 60 1.18 -15.08 2.77
N GLU A 61 2.17 -14.62 1.99
CA GLU A 61 1.97 -14.26 0.58
C GLU A 61 1.64 -15.53 -0.23
N CYS A 62 0.52 -15.51 -0.95
CA CYS A 62 0.04 -16.64 -1.74
C CYS A 62 0.16 -16.40 -3.25
N PHE A 63 0.21 -15.13 -3.68
CA PHE A 63 0.41 -14.76 -5.07
C PHE A 63 1.16 -13.43 -5.18
N ARG A 64 1.89 -13.28 -6.29
CA ARG A 64 2.62 -12.06 -6.63
C ARG A 64 2.82 -11.96 -8.13
N GLU A 65 2.50 -10.80 -8.68
CA GLU A 65 2.50 -10.52 -10.11
C GLU A 65 3.14 -9.17 -10.39
N THR A 66 3.56 -8.98 -11.64
CA THR A 66 4.04 -7.68 -12.12
C THR A 66 3.22 -7.22 -13.30
N HIS A 67 2.71 -6.00 -13.21
CA HIS A 67 1.90 -5.36 -14.24
C HIS A 67 2.55 -4.04 -14.67
N VAL A 68 2.18 -3.55 -15.86
CA VAL A 68 2.52 -2.21 -16.32
C VAL A 68 1.24 -1.54 -16.80
N TRP A 69 0.91 -0.40 -16.21
CA TRP A 69 -0.31 0.35 -16.53
C TRP A 69 0.03 1.71 -17.15
N ASP A 70 -0.83 2.18 -18.05
CA ASP A 70 -0.65 3.43 -18.80
C ASP A 70 -1.21 4.64 -18.04
N THR A 71 -0.72 4.81 -16.82
CA THR A 71 -1.08 5.91 -15.92
C THR A 71 0.14 6.43 -15.16
N ASN A 72 0.06 7.66 -14.68
CA ASN A 72 1.08 8.18 -13.77
C ASN A 72 0.98 7.45 -12.42
N TRP A 73 2.12 7.09 -11.82
CA TRP A 73 2.16 6.40 -10.53
C TRP A 73 1.40 7.13 -9.41
N LYS A 74 1.34 8.47 -9.44
CA LYS A 74 0.58 9.25 -8.46
C LYS A 74 -0.92 9.07 -8.61
N VAL A 75 -1.42 8.96 -9.85
CA VAL A 75 -2.86 8.73 -10.12
C VAL A 75 -3.27 7.37 -9.55
N LEU A 76 -2.45 6.33 -9.74
CA LEU A 76 -2.71 5.03 -9.14
C LEU A 76 -2.60 5.06 -7.61
N ALA A 77 -1.61 5.76 -7.05
CA ALA A 77 -1.47 5.91 -5.61
C ALA A 77 -2.69 6.63 -5.00
N GLU A 78 -3.15 7.71 -5.63
CA GLU A 78 -4.34 8.47 -5.22
C GLU A 78 -5.61 7.60 -5.27
N ASN A 79 -5.80 6.83 -6.35
CA ASN A 79 -6.93 5.89 -6.48
C ASN A 79 -6.97 4.87 -5.34
N PHE A 80 -5.82 4.32 -4.94
CA PHE A 80 -5.77 3.36 -3.83
C PHE A 80 -6.07 4.00 -2.46
N MET A 81 -5.63 5.24 -2.26
CA MET A 81 -5.63 5.92 -0.96
C MET A 81 -7.02 6.28 -0.43
N GLU A 82 -8.05 6.24 -1.26
CA GLU A 82 -9.41 6.57 -0.87
C GLU A 82 -10.39 5.46 -1.25
N SER A 83 -11.57 5.52 -0.65
CA SER A 83 -12.63 4.56 -0.92
C SER A 83 -13.94 5.24 -1.34
N TYR A 84 -13.89 6.54 -1.61
CA TYR A 84 -14.97 7.34 -2.15
C TYR A 84 -15.38 6.87 -3.56
N HIS A 85 -14.44 6.37 -4.36
CA HIS A 85 -14.75 5.81 -5.67
C HIS A 85 -15.42 4.43 -5.62
N LEU A 86 -15.34 3.68 -4.50
CA LEU A 86 -15.79 2.27 -4.45
C LEU A 86 -17.22 2.07 -4.97
N PRO A 87 -18.23 2.89 -4.58
CA PRO A 87 -19.61 2.68 -5.06
C PRO A 87 -19.78 2.88 -6.57
N VAL A 88 -18.86 3.59 -7.23
CA VAL A 88 -18.95 3.95 -8.65
C VAL A 88 -18.03 3.09 -9.51
N CYS A 89 -16.74 3.01 -9.18
CA CYS A 89 -15.75 2.31 -10.00
C CYS A 89 -15.80 0.80 -9.80
N HIS A 90 -16.17 0.32 -8.60
CA HIS A 90 -16.26 -1.10 -8.27
C HIS A 90 -17.71 -1.60 -8.19
N ALA A 91 -18.61 -0.99 -8.97
CA ALA A 91 -20.03 -1.33 -8.93
C ALA A 91 -20.29 -2.82 -9.22
N ALA A 92 -19.43 -3.49 -10.01
CA ALA A 92 -19.55 -4.91 -10.30
C ALA A 92 -18.91 -5.83 -9.24
N THR A 93 -18.06 -5.29 -8.36
CA THR A 93 -17.31 -6.05 -7.35
C THR A 93 -17.69 -5.63 -5.93
N VAL A 94 -16.91 -4.74 -5.30
CA VAL A 94 -17.05 -4.37 -3.88
C VAL A 94 -17.98 -3.17 -3.63
N GLY A 95 -18.33 -2.41 -4.67
CA GLY A 95 -19.04 -1.14 -4.58
C GLY A 95 -20.42 -1.25 -3.92
N GLY A 96 -21.20 -2.29 -4.23
CA GLY A 96 -22.53 -2.51 -3.65
C GLY A 96 -22.52 -2.81 -2.14
N HIS A 97 -21.36 -3.14 -1.58
CA HIS A 97 -21.18 -3.43 -0.16
C HIS A 97 -20.48 -2.29 0.58
N SER A 98 -20.04 -1.24 -0.11
CA SER A 98 -19.29 -0.11 0.45
C SER A 98 -20.21 1.00 0.88
N ARG A 99 -20.14 1.38 2.16
CA ARG A 99 -20.86 2.52 2.73
C ARG A 99 -19.86 3.59 3.13
N LEU A 100 -20.03 4.77 2.55
CA LEU A 100 -19.08 5.87 2.73
C LEU A 100 -19.07 6.37 4.18
N GLU A 101 -20.18 6.20 4.89
CA GLU A 101 -20.33 6.61 6.29
C GLU A 101 -19.53 5.73 7.26
N GLU A 102 -19.06 4.55 6.82
CA GLU A 102 -18.28 3.60 7.63
C GLU A 102 -16.75 3.87 7.53
N MET A 103 -16.36 4.95 6.85
CA MET A 103 -14.97 5.35 6.62
C MET A 103 -14.48 6.32 7.70
N GLU A 104 -13.38 5.96 8.35
CA GLU A 104 -12.64 6.86 9.24
C GLU A 104 -11.33 7.25 8.58
N CYS A 105 -11.22 8.52 8.15
CA CYS A 105 -10.06 9.05 7.43
C CYS A 105 -9.29 10.06 8.30
N PRO A 106 -8.52 9.60 9.32
CA PRO A 106 -7.76 10.48 10.19
C PRO A 106 -6.62 11.19 9.44
N PRO A 107 -6.04 12.25 10.04
CA PRO A 107 -4.79 12.83 9.55
C PRO A 107 -3.66 11.80 9.42
N GLY A 108 -3.02 11.76 8.26
CA GLY A 108 -1.78 11.02 8.07
C GLY A 108 -0.59 11.64 8.82
N LEU A 109 0.49 10.86 8.92
CA LEU A 109 1.75 11.24 9.56
C LEU A 109 2.84 11.50 8.51
N GLU A 110 4.08 11.70 8.97
CA GLU A 110 5.20 12.08 8.11
C GLU A 110 5.46 11.07 7.00
N ALA A 111 5.48 9.78 7.34
CA ALA A 111 5.87 8.71 6.44
C ALA A 111 4.70 7.94 5.82
N PHE A 112 3.46 8.15 6.28
CA PHE A 112 2.31 7.39 5.80
C PHE A 112 0.97 8.11 5.99
N ASN A 113 -0.05 7.68 5.26
CA ASN A 113 -1.45 7.93 5.58
C ASN A 113 -2.20 6.59 5.72
N TYR A 114 -3.42 6.67 6.26
CA TYR A 114 -4.27 5.51 6.43
C TYR A 114 -5.74 5.93 6.58
N HIS A 115 -6.64 5.00 6.30
CA HIS A 115 -8.03 5.07 6.73
C HIS A 115 -8.56 3.69 7.11
N TRP A 116 -9.64 3.69 7.89
CA TRP A 116 -10.30 2.47 8.35
C TRP A 116 -11.67 2.32 7.72
N ILE A 117 -12.05 1.07 7.49
CA ILE A 117 -13.42 0.67 7.19
C ILE A 117 -13.80 -0.43 8.17
N THR A 118 -14.76 -0.18 9.05
CA THR A 118 -15.20 -1.17 10.05
C THR A 118 -16.63 -1.60 9.77
N LYS A 119 -16.79 -2.83 9.27
CA LYS A 119 -18.10 -3.42 8.96
C LYS A 119 -18.01 -4.93 8.93
N GLU A 120 -19.14 -5.61 9.13
CA GLU A 120 -19.20 -7.05 8.86
C GLU A 120 -18.99 -7.28 7.36
N ALA A 121 -17.92 -7.97 6.99
CA ALA A 121 -17.62 -8.23 5.59
C ALA A 121 -18.55 -9.32 5.04
N SER A 122 -19.08 -9.09 3.83
CA SER A 122 -19.85 -10.10 3.09
C SER A 122 -18.95 -11.27 2.66
N LEU A 123 -17.70 -10.99 2.32
CA LEU A 123 -16.67 -11.99 2.09
C LEU A 123 -16.13 -12.49 3.43
N PRO A 124 -16.23 -13.79 3.77
CA PRO A 124 -15.88 -14.29 5.09
C PRO A 124 -14.46 -13.93 5.56
N MET A 125 -13.47 -13.97 4.67
CA MET A 125 -12.08 -13.60 4.96
C MET A 125 -11.84 -12.11 5.18
N GLY A 126 -12.82 -11.25 4.91
CA GLY A 126 -12.79 -9.86 5.37
C GLY A 126 -13.06 -9.69 6.86
N ASN A 127 -13.48 -10.76 7.56
CA ASN A 127 -13.61 -10.82 9.01
C ASN A 127 -12.54 -11.75 9.61
N ALA A 128 -12.27 -11.61 10.90
CA ALA A 128 -11.30 -12.46 11.60
C ALA A 128 -11.79 -13.91 11.64
N HIS A 129 -10.89 -14.86 11.36
CA HIS A 129 -11.16 -16.28 11.47
C HIS A 129 -11.74 -16.62 12.86
N PRO A 130 -12.68 -17.58 13.00
CA PRO A 130 -13.21 -17.99 14.29
C PRO A 130 -12.14 -18.40 15.31
N ASP A 131 -10.99 -18.88 14.86
CA ASP A 131 -9.84 -19.24 15.72
C ASP A 131 -8.84 -18.12 15.96
N ASN A 132 -8.98 -16.97 15.30
CA ASN A 132 -8.15 -15.81 15.61
C ASN A 132 -8.49 -15.32 17.02
N ARG A 133 -7.49 -15.34 17.91
CA ARG A 133 -7.60 -14.89 19.32
C ARG A 133 -6.94 -13.53 19.56
N ARG A 134 -6.28 -12.96 18.55
CA ARG A 134 -5.49 -11.71 18.66
C ARG A 134 -6.34 -10.47 18.40
N LEU A 135 -7.22 -10.55 17.41
CA LEU A 135 -8.13 -9.45 17.06
C LEU A 135 -9.37 -9.49 17.95
N GLU A 136 -9.64 -8.35 18.58
CA GLU A 136 -10.75 -8.16 19.53
C GLU A 136 -11.70 -7.04 19.09
N GLY A 137 -12.98 -7.15 19.49
CA GLY A 137 -13.99 -6.11 19.28
C GLY A 137 -14.10 -5.68 17.80
N ARG A 138 -13.96 -4.36 17.56
CA ARG A 138 -14.04 -3.79 16.21
C ARG A 138 -12.96 -4.35 15.26
N TRP A 139 -11.77 -4.66 15.77
CA TRP A 139 -10.64 -5.10 14.96
C TRP A 139 -10.86 -6.44 14.27
N ARG A 140 -11.82 -7.24 14.74
CA ARG A 140 -12.25 -8.46 14.05
C ARG A 140 -12.92 -8.20 12.69
N LYS A 141 -13.25 -6.94 12.38
CA LYS A 141 -14.05 -6.52 11.22
C LYS A 141 -13.53 -5.21 10.60
N THR A 142 -12.35 -4.77 11.02
CA THR A 142 -11.76 -3.52 10.52
C THR A 142 -10.79 -3.87 9.41
N THR A 143 -10.93 -3.19 8.27
CA THR A 143 -9.92 -3.14 7.21
C THR A 143 -9.14 -1.84 7.33
N ALA A 144 -7.82 -1.93 7.21
CA ALA A 144 -6.91 -0.82 7.08
C ALA A 144 -6.53 -0.64 5.62
N LEU A 145 -6.64 0.58 5.10
CA LEU A 145 -5.97 0.97 3.87
C LEU A 145 -4.82 1.87 4.27
N ILE A 146 -3.60 1.49 3.92
CA ILE A 146 -2.36 2.09 4.42
C ILE A 146 -1.50 2.46 3.22
N THR A 147 -1.00 3.69 3.20
CA THR A 147 -0.04 4.12 2.19
C THR A 147 1.24 4.60 2.85
N LEU A 148 2.32 3.86 2.62
CA LEU A 148 3.67 4.18 3.03
C LEU A 148 4.35 4.94 1.90
N TYR A 149 4.74 6.18 2.20
CA TYR A 149 5.25 7.06 1.16
C TYR A 149 6.66 6.65 0.69
N PRO A 150 6.92 6.70 -0.63
CA PRO A 150 6.00 7.19 -1.66
C PRO A 150 5.11 6.12 -2.30
N SER A 151 5.45 4.83 -2.22
CA SER A 151 5.06 3.88 -3.25
C SER A 151 4.64 2.50 -2.77
N HIS A 152 4.42 2.31 -1.47
CA HIS A 152 3.99 1.01 -0.94
C HIS A 152 2.61 1.15 -0.31
N LEU A 153 1.64 0.46 -0.89
CA LEU A 153 0.21 0.57 -0.60
C LEU A 153 -0.26 -0.79 -0.09
N ILE A 154 -0.91 -0.85 1.06
CA ILE A 154 -1.33 -2.10 1.71
C ILE A 154 -2.79 -1.99 2.11
N THR A 155 -3.60 -2.96 1.70
CA THR A 155 -4.89 -3.23 2.32
C THR A 155 -4.70 -4.39 3.27
N LEU A 156 -4.92 -4.15 4.56
CA LEU A 156 -4.80 -5.13 5.62
C LEU A 156 -6.18 -5.39 6.22
N THR A 157 -6.69 -6.59 6.01
CA THR A 157 -7.93 -7.07 6.62
C THR A 157 -7.61 -8.08 7.72
N PRO A 158 -8.59 -8.48 8.54
CA PRO A 158 -8.40 -9.52 9.55
C PRO A 158 -8.01 -10.90 9.01
N GLY A 159 -8.39 -11.23 7.77
CA GLY A 159 -8.18 -12.57 7.20
C GLY A 159 -7.30 -12.62 5.96
N TYR A 160 -7.07 -11.48 5.29
CA TYR A 160 -6.18 -11.38 4.14
C TYR A 160 -5.51 -10.01 4.04
N PHE A 161 -4.46 -9.95 3.23
CA PHE A 161 -3.84 -8.70 2.82
C PHE A 161 -3.59 -8.69 1.32
N TRP A 162 -3.48 -7.50 0.75
CA TRP A 162 -2.90 -7.32 -0.57
C TRP A 162 -2.20 -5.96 -0.63
N TYR A 163 -1.30 -5.83 -1.59
CA TYR A 163 -0.45 -4.66 -1.68
C TYR A 163 -0.10 -4.31 -3.12
N LEU A 164 0.26 -3.04 -3.31
CA LEU A 164 0.90 -2.53 -4.52
C LEU A 164 2.25 -1.91 -4.14
N SER A 165 3.32 -2.32 -4.83
CA SER A 165 4.58 -1.56 -4.89
C SER A 165 4.70 -0.87 -6.24
N LEU A 166 4.70 0.47 -6.23
CA LEU A 166 4.71 1.29 -7.43
C LEU A 166 6.13 1.66 -7.84
N HIS A 167 6.49 1.35 -9.09
CA HIS A 167 7.77 1.66 -9.70
C HIS A 167 7.56 2.53 -10.95
N PRO A 168 7.71 3.87 -10.84
CA PRO A 168 7.46 4.77 -11.95
C PRO A 168 8.28 4.42 -13.19
N LYS A 169 7.64 4.37 -14.36
CA LYS A 169 8.27 4.21 -15.69
C LYS A 169 8.06 5.48 -16.48
N GLY A 170 8.81 6.53 -16.12
CA GLY A 170 8.60 7.87 -16.65
C GLY A 170 7.34 8.53 -16.10
N THR A 171 6.75 9.44 -16.86
CA THR A 171 5.61 10.26 -16.42
C THR A 171 4.24 9.70 -16.78
N GLY A 172 4.15 8.73 -17.68
CA GLY A 172 2.88 8.19 -18.18
C GLY A 172 2.67 6.70 -17.97
N GLN A 173 3.62 6.02 -17.33
CA GLN A 173 3.50 4.59 -17.02
C GLN A 173 4.01 4.28 -15.61
N VAL A 174 3.49 3.20 -15.04
CA VAL A 174 3.93 2.66 -13.76
C VAL A 174 4.04 1.15 -13.87
N SER A 175 5.17 0.59 -13.43
CA SER A 175 5.33 -0.83 -13.19
C SER A 175 4.89 -1.13 -11.77
N ILE A 176 4.06 -2.15 -11.58
CA ILE A 176 3.41 -2.44 -10.31
C ILE A 176 3.76 -3.86 -9.92
N VAL A 177 4.24 -4.05 -8.70
CA VAL A 177 4.18 -5.37 -8.06
C VAL A 177 2.87 -5.43 -7.31
N PHE A 178 2.02 -6.38 -7.70
CA PHE A 178 0.74 -6.66 -7.05
C PHE A 178 0.85 -8.02 -6.39
N GLY A 179 0.58 -8.09 -5.09
CA GLY A 179 0.62 -9.35 -4.36
C GLY A 179 -0.37 -9.37 -3.21
N GLY A 180 -0.52 -10.53 -2.60
CA GLY A 180 -1.43 -10.72 -1.49
C GLY A 180 -1.46 -12.14 -0.98
N GLY A 181 -2.23 -12.34 0.06
CA GLY A 181 -2.32 -13.63 0.74
C GLY A 181 -3.13 -13.56 2.02
N LEU A 182 -3.00 -14.58 2.86
CA LEU A 182 -3.93 -14.84 3.96
C LEU A 182 -3.28 -14.67 5.33
N SER A 183 -4.12 -14.43 6.33
CA SER A 183 -3.73 -14.51 7.74
C SER A 183 -3.36 -15.96 8.09
N PRO A 184 -2.55 -16.19 9.14
CA PRO A 184 -2.08 -17.53 9.47
C PRO A 184 -3.23 -18.50 9.80
N GLU A 185 -4.32 -18.01 10.38
CA GLU A 185 -5.49 -18.85 10.69
C GLU A 185 -6.22 -19.30 9.41
N PHE A 186 -6.41 -18.42 8.43
CA PHE A 186 -7.02 -18.79 7.14
C PHE A 186 -6.09 -19.67 6.30
N MET A 187 -4.78 -19.49 6.40
CA MET A 187 -3.80 -20.35 5.74
C MET A 187 -3.74 -21.75 6.37
N ALA A 188 -4.06 -21.89 7.66
CA ALA A 188 -4.14 -23.16 8.35
C ALA A 188 -5.50 -23.89 8.22
N ASP A 189 -6.54 -23.20 7.73
CA ASP A 189 -7.86 -23.79 7.48
C ASP A 189 -7.75 -24.84 6.34
N PRO A 190 -8.39 -26.02 6.46
CA PRO A 190 -8.46 -27.01 5.37
C PRO A 190 -8.93 -26.46 4.01
N ARG A 191 -9.62 -25.31 3.99
CA ARG A 191 -10.09 -24.61 2.79
C ARG A 191 -9.14 -23.50 2.31
N ALA A 192 -7.90 -23.44 2.80
CA ALA A 192 -6.92 -22.41 2.44
C ALA A 192 -6.82 -22.19 0.91
N GLU A 193 -6.73 -23.27 0.12
CA GLU A 193 -6.65 -23.17 -1.34
C GLU A 193 -7.89 -22.52 -1.96
N GLU A 194 -9.09 -22.80 -1.44
CA GLU A 194 -10.33 -22.18 -1.90
C GLU A 194 -10.37 -20.68 -1.56
N TYR A 195 -9.90 -20.29 -0.37
CA TYR A 195 -9.79 -18.89 0.01
C TYR A 195 -8.78 -18.13 -0.86
N VAL A 196 -7.61 -18.73 -1.13
CA VAL A 196 -6.60 -18.13 -2.01
C VAL A 196 -7.17 -17.91 -3.42
N ALA A 197 -7.83 -18.93 -3.99
CA ALA A 197 -8.42 -18.83 -5.32
C ALA A 197 -9.52 -17.75 -5.37
N THR A 198 -10.39 -17.73 -4.36
CA THR A 198 -11.46 -16.72 -4.25
C THR A 198 -10.88 -15.31 -4.11
N LEU A 199 -9.87 -15.13 -3.27
CA LEU A 199 -9.21 -13.85 -3.06
C LEU A 199 -8.56 -13.35 -4.34
N LYS A 200 -7.79 -14.21 -5.03
CA LYS A 200 -7.12 -13.85 -6.26
C LYS A 200 -8.11 -13.45 -7.36
N GLY A 201 -9.17 -14.23 -7.54
CA GLY A 201 -10.23 -13.91 -8.51
C GLY A 201 -10.87 -12.55 -8.26
N LEU A 202 -11.25 -12.27 -7.00
CA LEU A 202 -11.81 -10.97 -6.62
C LEU A 202 -10.84 -9.82 -6.90
N LEU A 203 -9.57 -9.95 -6.48
CA LEU A 203 -8.61 -8.87 -6.64
C LEU A 203 -8.17 -8.66 -8.09
N ASP A 204 -8.25 -9.68 -8.94
CA ASP A 204 -8.02 -9.53 -10.39
C ASP A 204 -9.11 -8.67 -11.04
N GLU A 205 -10.37 -8.90 -10.67
CA GLU A 205 -11.49 -8.12 -11.15
C GLU A 205 -11.39 -6.66 -10.68
N VAL A 206 -11.11 -6.45 -9.39
CA VAL A 206 -10.89 -5.11 -8.80
C VAL A 206 -9.74 -4.37 -9.49
N ASN A 207 -8.59 -5.02 -9.68
CA ASN A 207 -7.45 -4.40 -10.37
C ASN A 207 -7.77 -4.04 -11.83
N ALA A 208 -8.57 -4.85 -12.53
CA ALA A 208 -8.97 -4.55 -13.89
C ALA A 208 -9.87 -3.30 -13.96
N GLU A 209 -10.79 -3.14 -13.00
CA GLU A 209 -11.63 -1.94 -12.86
C GLU A 209 -10.76 -0.70 -12.57
N ASP A 210 -9.84 -0.80 -11.60
CA ASP A 210 -8.92 0.27 -11.23
C ASP A 210 -8.02 0.72 -12.38
N ARG A 211 -7.46 -0.23 -13.12
CA ARG A 211 -6.68 0.07 -14.32
C ARG A 211 -7.49 0.90 -15.31
N GLY A 212 -8.72 0.46 -15.60
CA GLY A 212 -9.61 1.15 -16.51
C GLY A 212 -9.94 2.58 -16.06
N CYS A 213 -10.10 2.81 -14.76
CA CYS A 213 -10.41 4.12 -14.19
C CYS A 213 -9.18 5.03 -14.18
N THR A 214 -8.05 4.55 -13.68
CA THR A 214 -6.80 5.33 -13.56
C THR A 214 -6.22 5.74 -14.91
N GLU A 215 -6.33 4.92 -15.95
CA GLU A 215 -5.91 5.29 -17.32
C GLU A 215 -6.84 6.37 -17.92
N LYS A 216 -8.14 6.31 -17.64
CA LYS A 216 -9.10 7.35 -18.07
C LYS A 216 -8.85 8.68 -17.35
N VAL A 217 -8.66 8.64 -16.02
CA VAL A 217 -8.31 9.81 -15.22
C VAL A 217 -7.02 10.44 -15.74
N PHE A 218 -5.98 9.66 -15.96
CA PHE A 218 -4.71 10.17 -16.46
C PHE A 218 -4.82 10.81 -17.85
N ARG A 219 -5.61 10.21 -18.76
CA ARG A 219 -5.91 10.82 -20.06
C ARG A 219 -6.62 12.16 -19.92
N GLY A 220 -7.60 12.25 -19.02
CA GLY A 220 -8.32 13.50 -18.74
C GLY A 220 -7.42 14.58 -18.16
N LEU A 221 -6.56 14.21 -17.19
CA LEU A 221 -5.60 15.12 -16.55
C LEU A 221 -4.53 15.63 -17.52
N SER A 222 -4.26 14.89 -18.59
CA SER A 222 -3.28 15.25 -19.62
C SER A 222 -3.80 16.24 -20.67
N ALA A 223 -5.09 16.60 -20.63
CA ALA A 223 -5.66 17.58 -21.55
C ALA A 223 -5.33 19.03 -21.14
N ASP A 224 -5.10 19.92 -22.12
CA ASP A 224 -4.77 21.34 -21.87
C ASP A 224 -5.82 22.09 -21.04
N ALA A 225 -7.08 21.67 -21.16
CA ALA A 225 -8.22 22.26 -20.44
C ALA A 225 -8.35 21.73 -19.01
N ALA A 226 -7.57 20.72 -18.59
CA ALA A 226 -7.67 20.14 -17.26
C ALA A 226 -7.35 21.17 -16.17
N ARG A 227 -8.14 21.15 -15.10
CA ARG A 227 -7.97 22.00 -13.91
C ARG A 227 -8.10 21.13 -12.67
N ALA A 228 -7.39 21.52 -11.60
CA ALA A 228 -7.48 20.82 -10.33
C ALA A 228 -8.92 20.90 -9.78
N GLY A 229 -9.46 19.74 -9.38
CA GLY A 229 -10.74 19.64 -8.69
C GLY A 229 -10.61 19.82 -7.18
N HIS A 230 -11.74 19.80 -6.49
CA HIS A 230 -11.79 19.76 -5.03
C HIS A 230 -11.73 18.33 -4.53
N LEU A 231 -11.08 18.14 -3.38
CA LEU A 231 -11.13 16.89 -2.62
C LEU A 231 -12.34 16.89 -1.69
N SER A 232 -12.99 15.75 -1.57
CA SER A 232 -13.94 15.41 -0.52
C SER A 232 -13.24 15.29 0.83
N TYR A 233 -13.99 15.47 1.92
CA TYR A 233 -13.46 15.20 3.27
C TYR A 233 -13.09 13.72 3.47
N LEU A 234 -13.67 12.81 2.66
CA LEU A 234 -13.33 11.38 2.63
C LEU A 234 -12.01 11.09 1.89
N GLU A 235 -11.47 12.05 1.14
CA GLU A 235 -10.21 11.94 0.40
C GLU A 235 -9.04 12.55 1.19
N ARG A 236 -9.14 12.53 2.52
CA ARG A 236 -8.10 13.03 3.42
C ARG A 236 -6.71 12.39 3.16
N PRO A 237 -6.60 11.07 2.91
CA PRO A 237 -5.33 10.45 2.51
C PRO A 237 -4.69 11.07 1.26
N ILE A 238 -5.49 11.39 0.23
CA ILE A 238 -5.01 12.07 -0.99
C ILE A 238 -4.43 13.44 -0.65
N HIS A 239 -5.13 14.23 0.17
CA HIS A 239 -4.64 15.53 0.61
C HIS A 239 -3.26 15.42 1.31
N ASP A 240 -3.10 14.46 2.22
CA ASP A 240 -1.85 14.28 2.94
C ASP A 240 -0.71 13.81 2.03
N PHE A 241 -1.01 12.99 1.03
CA PHE A 241 -0.06 12.57 0.00
C PHE A 241 0.34 13.72 -0.93
N MET A 242 -0.60 14.54 -1.38
CA MET A 242 -0.31 15.74 -2.18
C MET A 242 0.62 16.69 -1.41
N ARG A 243 0.39 16.88 -0.10
CA ARG A 243 1.30 17.66 0.76
C ARG A 243 2.68 17.02 0.89
N TYR A 244 2.78 15.69 0.97
CA TYR A 244 4.06 14.98 0.96
C TYR A 244 4.81 15.23 -0.35
N ILE A 245 4.15 15.12 -1.50
CA ILE A 245 4.77 15.36 -2.81
C ILE A 245 5.23 16.81 -2.93
N ALA A 246 4.38 17.77 -2.52
CA ALA A 246 4.73 19.18 -2.53
C ALA A 246 5.94 19.49 -1.63
N GLU A 247 6.09 18.81 -0.51
CA GLU A 247 7.27 18.94 0.34
C GLU A 247 8.53 18.41 -0.33
N ARG A 248 8.45 17.23 -0.96
CA ARG A 248 9.61 16.60 -1.61
C ARG A 248 10.04 17.27 -2.92
N THR A 249 9.15 18.02 -3.57
CA THR A 249 9.41 18.57 -4.90
C THR A 249 9.35 20.10 -4.97
N GLY A 250 8.59 20.75 -4.09
CA GLY A 250 8.28 22.17 -4.16
C GLY A 250 8.85 23.02 -3.03
N GLY A 251 9.69 22.47 -2.15
CA GLY A 251 10.29 23.21 -1.03
C GLY A 251 9.30 23.64 0.06
N TYR A 252 8.08 23.09 0.03
CA TYR A 252 7.09 23.26 1.09
C TYR A 252 7.49 22.45 2.33
N ARG A 253 7.28 22.95 3.54
CA ARG A 253 7.45 22.13 4.76
C ARG A 253 6.09 21.75 5.29
N ARG A 254 5.83 20.45 5.47
CA ARG A 254 4.58 20.01 6.09
C ARG A 254 4.56 20.41 7.56
N ALA A 255 3.40 20.94 7.96
CA ALA A 255 3.05 21.09 9.37
C ALA A 255 2.03 20.01 9.72
N PHE A 256 2.37 19.23 10.75
CA PHE A 256 1.44 18.33 11.42
C PHE A 256 0.90 19.10 12.61
N ALA A 257 -0.43 19.29 12.66
CA ALA A 257 -1.03 19.73 13.91
C ALA A 257 -0.73 18.64 14.93
N VAL A 258 -0.17 19.02 16.09
CA VAL A 258 -0.18 18.14 17.26
C VAL A 258 -1.64 17.77 17.44
N ALA A 259 -1.98 16.47 17.34
CA ALA A 259 -3.34 16.02 17.60
C ALA A 259 -3.76 16.65 18.93
N ALA A 260 -4.81 17.48 18.90
CA ALA A 260 -5.34 18.05 20.12
C ALA A 260 -5.71 16.88 21.05
N GLU A 261 -5.19 16.92 22.27
CA GLU A 261 -5.50 16.00 23.37
C GLU A 261 -7.00 15.85 23.59
#